data_AF-A0A356TIP3-F1
#
_entry.id   AF-A0A356TIP3-F1
#
_cell.length_a   1.000
_cell.length_b   1.000
_cell.length_c   1.000
_cell.angle_alpha   90.00
_cell.angle_beta   90.00
_cell.angle_gamma   90.00
#
_symmetry.space_group_name_H-M   'P 1'
#
loop_
_entity.id
_entity.type
_entity.pdbx_description
1 polymer ?
#
loop_
_entity_poly.entity_id
_entity_poly.type
_entity_poly.pdbx_seq_one_letter_code
_entity_poly.pdbx_strand_id
1 'polypeptide(L)'
;MAPDTTSVSAMMAEADAARARGDARGAARLYRQISLRRDDPRAAIAAYTLGRLEMDQLNRPSRARAAFARAIALGLPERLASQARERLLALGPPRD
;
A
#
# COMPACT_ATOMS: atom_id res chain seq x y z
N MET A 1 19.28 22.67 7.48
CA MET A 1 18.85 21.34 7.95
C MET A 1 18.18 20.66 6.77
N ALA A 2 18.84 19.68 6.17
CA ALA A 2 18.26 18.91 5.06
C ALA A 2 17.01 18.17 5.57
N PRO A 3 15.98 17.92 4.73
CA PRO A 3 14.78 17.19 5.15
C PRO A 3 15.13 15.70 5.27
N ASP A 4 15.91 15.36 6.30
CA ASP A 4 16.30 13.99 6.60
C ASP A 4 15.11 13.24 7.17
N THR A 5 14.45 12.49 6.27
CA THR A 5 13.73 11.27 6.58
C THR A 5 12.68 11.37 7.68
N THR A 6 11.45 11.74 7.32
CA THR A 6 10.29 11.32 8.12
C THR A 6 10.40 9.81 8.33
N SER A 7 10.64 9.40 9.58
CA SER A 7 10.78 7.98 9.94
C SER A 7 9.60 7.19 9.37
N VAL A 8 9.82 5.95 8.91
CA VAL A 8 8.74 5.12 8.38
C VAL A 8 7.58 5.01 9.38
N SER A 9 7.89 5.02 10.69
CA SER A 9 6.89 5.11 11.76
C SER A 9 5.99 6.34 11.63
N ALA A 10 6.58 7.52 11.44
CA ALA A 10 5.85 8.78 11.33
C ALA A 10 5.06 8.85 10.02
N MET A 11 5.62 8.35 8.90
CA MET A 11 4.89 8.27 7.63
C MET A 11 3.68 7.33 7.72
N MET A 12 3.81 6.19 8.42
CA MET A 12 2.69 5.28 8.67
C MET A 12 1.60 5.98 9.49
N ALA A 13 1.97 6.61 10.60
CA ALA A 13 1.02 7.34 11.45
C ALA A 13 0.30 8.46 10.69
N GLU A 14 1.01 9.20 9.85
CA GLU A 14 0.42 10.24 9.00
C GLU A 14 -0.53 9.65 7.94
N ALA A 15 -0.19 8.51 7.35
CA ALA A 15 -1.04 7.82 6.38
C ALA A 15 -2.32 7.29 7.04
N ASP A 16 -2.22 6.75 8.25
CA ASP A 16 -3.37 6.29 9.04
C ASP A 16 -4.25 7.48 9.44
N ALA A 17 -3.66 8.59 9.88
CA ALA A 17 -4.39 9.84 10.17
C ALA A 17 -5.07 10.39 8.90
N ALA A 18 -4.43 10.29 7.74
CA ALA A 18 -5.01 10.65 6.45
C ALA A 18 -6.22 9.80 6.10
N ARG A 19 -6.16 8.49 6.34
CA ARG A 19 -7.35 7.63 6.20
C ARG A 19 -8.47 8.03 7.14
N ALA A 20 -8.15 8.28 8.42
CA ALA A 20 -9.14 8.58 9.44
C ALA A 20 -9.94 9.87 9.13
N ARG A 21 -9.28 10.87 8.53
CA ARG A 21 -9.92 12.12 8.07
C ARG A 21 -10.59 12.04 6.70
N GLY A 22 -10.65 10.85 6.07
CA GLY A 22 -11.24 10.65 4.74
C GLY A 22 -10.34 11.04 3.57
N ASP A 23 -9.07 11.39 3.81
CA ASP A 23 -8.10 11.74 2.78
C ASP A 23 -7.42 10.49 2.21
N ALA A 24 -8.21 9.72 1.45
CA ALA A 24 -7.75 8.48 0.81
C ALA A 24 -6.57 8.73 -0.17
N ARG A 25 -6.54 9.89 -0.83
CA ARG A 25 -5.49 10.24 -1.80
C ARG A 25 -4.17 10.57 -1.11
N GLY A 26 -4.21 11.34 -0.02
CA GLY A 26 -3.03 11.63 0.80
C GLY A 26 -2.47 10.36 1.44
N ALA A 27 -3.33 9.53 2.01
CA ALA A 27 -2.94 8.23 2.56
C ALA A 27 -2.25 7.35 1.50
N ALA A 28 -2.83 7.22 0.31
CA ALA A 28 -2.25 6.44 -0.78
C ALA A 28 -0.86 6.94 -1.21
N ARG A 29 -0.64 8.26 -1.24
CA ARG A 29 0.68 8.83 -1.53
C ARG A 29 1.72 8.43 -0.47
N LEU A 30 1.36 8.44 0.81
CA LEU A 30 2.27 8.09 1.90
C LEU A 30 2.59 6.59 1.90
N TYR A 31 1.59 5.71 1.82
CA TYR A 31 1.84 4.27 1.74
C TYR A 31 2.62 3.88 0.51
N ARG A 32 2.41 4.56 -0.63
CA ARG A 32 3.24 4.35 -1.81
C ARG A 32 4.70 4.63 -1.51
N GLN A 33 5.03 5.77 -0.90
CA GLN A 33 6.42 6.10 -0.55
C GLN A 33 7.02 5.08 0.42
N ILE A 34 6.28 4.64 1.44
CA ILE A 34 6.74 3.62 2.39
C ILE A 34 6.99 2.28 1.66
N SER A 35 6.11 1.88 0.74
CA SER A 35 6.27 0.65 -0.04
C SER A 35 7.51 0.64 -0.95
N LEU A 36 8.11 1.81 -1.22
CA LEU A 36 9.36 1.91 -1.97
C LEU A 36 10.58 1.52 -1.14
N ARG A 37 10.49 1.55 0.19
CA ARG A 37 11.60 1.28 1.12
C ARG A 37 11.71 -0.22 1.42
N ARG A 38 12.30 -0.98 0.50
CA ARG A 38 12.35 -2.46 0.59
C ARG A 38 13.05 -2.99 1.86
N ASP A 39 13.97 -2.23 2.41
CA ASP A 39 14.73 -2.58 3.62
C ASP A 39 13.90 -2.45 4.91
N ASP A 40 12.74 -1.79 4.87
CA ASP A 40 11.86 -1.66 6.02
C ASP A 40 10.78 -2.77 6.01
N PRO A 41 10.62 -3.56 7.08
CA PRO A 41 9.63 -4.63 7.14
C PRO A 41 8.18 -4.13 6.98
N ARG A 42 7.91 -2.84 7.23
CA ARG A 42 6.58 -2.24 7.07
C ARG A 42 6.24 -1.94 5.62
N ALA A 43 7.20 -2.02 4.70
CA ALA A 43 6.93 -1.78 3.28
C ALA A 43 5.90 -2.76 2.70
N ALA A 44 5.93 -4.02 3.13
CA ALA A 44 4.95 -5.03 2.71
C ALA A 44 3.52 -4.66 3.18
N ILE A 45 3.37 -4.25 4.44
CA ILE A 45 2.09 -3.82 5.01
C ILE A 45 1.60 -2.54 4.34
N ALA A 46 2.48 -1.57 4.10
CA ALA A 46 2.13 -0.34 3.39
C ALA A 46 1.65 -0.62 1.96
N ALA A 47 2.33 -1.51 1.22
CA ALA A 47 1.90 -1.92 -0.10
C ALA A 47 0.51 -2.60 -0.09
N TYR A 48 0.24 -3.45 0.91
CA TYR A 48 -1.07 -4.09 1.06
C TYR A 48 -2.18 -3.07 1.34
N THR A 49 -1.94 -2.15 2.28
CA THR A 49 -2.90 -1.10 2.63
C THR A 49 -3.14 -0.13 1.46
N LEU A 50 -2.10 0.18 0.70
CA LEU A 50 -2.21 0.94 -0.56
C LEU A 50 -3.14 0.22 -1.55
N GLY A 51 -2.97 -1.10 -1.73
CA GLY A 51 -3.81 -1.90 -2.62
C GLY A 51 -5.29 -1.80 -2.25
N ARG A 52 -5.60 -1.93 -0.96
CA ARG A 52 -6.97 -1.76 -0.45
C ARG A 52 -7.51 -0.35 -0.67
N LEU A 53 -6.71 0.68 -0.43
CA LEU A 53 -7.13 2.07 -0.67
C LEU A 53 -7.43 2.36 -2.15
N GLU A 54 -6.52 1.94 -3.03
CA GLU A 54 -6.68 2.13 -4.47
C GLU A 54 -7.92 1.38 -4.98
N MET A 55 -8.23 0.20 -4.42
CA MET A 55 -9.40 -0.59 -4.79
C MET A 55 -10.70 -0.04 -4.18
N ASP A 56 -10.78 0.02 -2.85
CA ASP A 56 -12.03 0.21 -2.09
C ASP A 56 -12.46 1.68 -2.03
N GLN A 57 -11.52 2.63 -2.06
CA GLN A 57 -11.83 4.06 -1.85
C GLN A 57 -11.56 4.93 -3.08
N LEU A 58 -10.54 4.58 -3.87
CA LEU A 58 -10.14 5.40 -5.03
C LEU A 58 -10.61 4.82 -6.37
N ASN A 59 -11.21 3.62 -6.37
CA ASN A 59 -11.73 2.93 -7.55
C ASN A 59 -10.71 2.85 -8.71
N ARG A 60 -9.46 2.51 -8.38
CA ARG A 60 -8.30 2.40 -9.28
C ARG A 60 -7.77 0.96 -9.30
N PRO A 61 -8.48 0.03 -9.97
CA PRO A 61 -8.15 -1.39 -9.96
C PRO A 61 -6.74 -1.70 -10.46
N SER A 62 -6.25 -0.99 -11.49
CA SER A 62 -4.89 -1.20 -12.02
C SER A 62 -3.80 -0.85 -11.01
N ARG A 63 -3.99 0.22 -10.21
CA ARG A 63 -3.05 0.59 -9.13
C ARG A 63 -3.15 -0.35 -7.95
N ALA A 64 -4.36 -0.78 -7.60
CA ALA A 64 -4.57 -1.78 -6.57
C ALA A 64 -3.83 -3.07 -6.88
N ARG A 65 -3.92 -3.55 -8.13
CA ARG A 65 -3.22 -4.74 -8.62
C ARG A 65 -1.71 -4.61 -8.44
N ALA A 66 -1.11 -3.50 -8.88
CA ALA A 66 0.32 -3.28 -8.73
C ALA A 66 0.76 -3.25 -7.25
N ALA A 67 -0.06 -2.66 -6.37
CA ALA A 67 0.23 -2.58 -4.95
C ALA A 67 0.13 -3.94 -4.24
N PHE A 68 -0.90 -4.75 -4.51
CA PHE A 68 -1.02 -6.10 -3.96
C PHE A 68 0.10 -7.03 -4.44
N ALA A 69 0.46 -6.99 -5.72
CA ALA A 69 1.58 -7.76 -6.25
C ALA A 69 2.90 -7.37 -5.56
N ARG A 70 3.12 -6.06 -5.35
CA ARG A 70 4.27 -5.56 -4.60
C ARG A 70 4.27 -6.05 -3.15
N ALA A 71 3.13 -6.05 -2.47
CA ALA A 71 3.03 -6.48 -1.09
C ALA A 71 3.44 -7.95 -0.92
N ILE A 72 3.00 -8.82 -1.83
CA ILE A 72 3.41 -10.23 -1.86
C ILE A 72 4.92 -10.35 -2.10
N ALA A 73 5.46 -9.60 -3.06
CA ALA A 73 6.89 -9.63 -3.38
C ALA A 73 7.79 -9.09 -2.24
N LEU A 74 7.27 -8.22 -1.37
CA LEU A 74 7.98 -7.71 -0.20
C LEU A 74 7.92 -8.65 1.02
N GLY A 75 7.22 -9.78 0.91
CA GLY A 75 7.15 -10.77 2.00
C GLY A 75 6.05 -10.49 3.02
N LEU A 76 4.80 -10.35 2.56
CA LEU A 76 3.66 -10.35 3.47
C LEU A 76 3.59 -11.67 4.28
N PRO A 77 3.15 -11.61 5.56
CA PRO A 77 2.73 -12.81 6.29
C PRO A 77 1.71 -13.61 5.48
N GLU A 78 1.80 -14.95 5.51
CA GLU A 78 1.04 -15.81 4.59
C GLU A 78 -0.48 -15.55 4.59
N ARG A 79 -1.05 -15.28 5.77
CA ARG A 79 -2.48 -14.93 5.88
C ARG A 79 -2.86 -13.69 5.09
N LEU A 80 -1.99 -12.66 5.05
CA LEU A 80 -2.21 -11.45 4.27
C LEU A 80 -1.84 -11.67 2.79
N ALA A 81 -0.82 -12.48 2.52
CA ALA A 81 -0.44 -12.84 1.16
C ALA A 81 -1.57 -13.59 0.44
N SER A 82 -2.23 -14.55 1.10
CA SER A 82 -3.43 -15.23 0.57
C SER A 82 -4.52 -14.22 0.19
N GLN A 83 -4.88 -13.32 1.12
CA GLN A 83 -5.88 -12.29 0.85
C GLN A 83 -5.48 -11.36 -0.31
N ALA A 84 -4.20 -10.98 -0.41
CA ALA A 84 -3.70 -10.19 -1.52
C ALA A 84 -3.82 -10.93 -2.85
N ARG A 85 -3.55 -12.24 -2.88
CA ARG A 85 -3.72 -13.10 -4.08
C ARG A 85 -5.18 -13.21 -4.48
N GLU A 86 -6.09 -13.41 -3.54
CA GLU A 86 -7.55 -13.43 -3.79
C GLU A 86 -8.02 -12.11 -4.40
N ARG A 87 -7.55 -10.98 -3.87
CA ARG A 87 -7.85 -9.65 -4.42
C ARG A 87 -7.28 -9.46 -5.82
N LEU A 88 -6.09 -9.99 -6.11
CA LEU A 88 -5.50 -9.97 -7.46
C LEU A 88 -6.32 -10.76 -8.46
N LEU A 89 -6.82 -11.94 -8.07
CA LEU A 89 -7.70 -12.75 -8.91
C LEU A 89 -9.01 -12.01 -9.22
N ALA A 90 -9.61 -11.38 -8.21
CA ALA A 90 -10.83 -10.59 -8.38
C ALA A 90 -10.66 -9.37 -9.31
N LEU A 91 -9.46 -8.76 -9.34
CA LEU A 91 -9.14 -7.66 -10.24
C LEU A 91 -8.94 -8.10 -11.70
N GLY A 92 -8.78 -9.40 -11.95
CA GLY A 92 -8.56 -9.96 -13.28
C GLY A 92 -7.16 -9.68 -13.86
N PRO A 93 -6.92 -10.09 -15.11
CA PRO A 93 -5.66 -9.83 -15.80
C PRO A 93 -5.42 -8.32 -15.99
N PRO A 94 -4.15 -7.88 -16.09
CA PRO A 94 -3.88 -6.49 -16.40
C PRO A 94 -4.46 -6.20 -17.78
N ARG A 95 -5.34 -5.20 -17.85
CA ARG A 95 -5.79 -4.64 -19.14
C ARG A 95 -4.71 -3.65 -19.55
N ASP A 96 -3.88 -4.06 -20.50
CA ASP A 96 -2.90 -3.22 -21.19
C ASP A 96 -3.62 -2.20 -22.10
#